data_AF-A0A4R4SKY4-F1
#
_entry.id   AF-A0A4R4SKY4-F1
#
_cell.length_a   1.000
_cell.length_b   1.000
_cell.length_c   1.000
_cell.angle_alpha   90.00
_cell.angle_beta   90.00
_cell.angle_gamma   90.00
#
_symmetry.space_group_name_H-M   'P 1'
#
loop_
_entity.id
_entity.type
_entity.pdbx_description
1 polymer ?
#
loop_
_entity_poly.entity_id
_entity_poly.type
_entity_poly.pdbx_seq_one_letter_code
_entity_poly.pdbx_strand_id
1 'polypeptide(L)'
;MGRARGPARADRGPAEALAAAGDLPDGEERAAELERIASAADAAGDLSVGLDARFALIDLYLRRGERWRLFEPVRRCRELLDAAPEPAGKRAAELRRYQRFAVEAGFATPRVGLGQARAALDDLARTAPDDLARTAPDGTAGDAPVTGLVAELRCRLADHLGDEQAARRWYDRWRTAPADPAAGCPGCAPSRRADLLAGWGEWAAALAELRPVLDGPSAAAPADRAAGTGAEAATGAEAATGAYCTDQPERALAGALLPLLRAGEPVRAGRAHVVAYRRHRRERTAFPYLAAHLRFCALGGHLDRGLDILAEQLPRLDRPSDDLAAMEFAAVGALLCALAVEAGRGDRRMPGPAGDDIDVARLGGLLAELATGLAGSFDARNGTGHQSGRIAALLAERPVADPVPLPTDEADDDGEPDGGDDGEGGDGPVGREVGRELAENELGALTVAMVTAALDRRGDAWTMRGPAVTGRWGPAVIEFRQAGERGEILHARVLATRRLPAGRRAEAYAFCNAWNHDRLLPKAYAHDDGSGELVLAGDVTTDLAHGVAPAQLDVLVTATVATGVTYAEAVAALP
;
A
#
# COMPACT_ATOMS: atom_id res chain seq x y z
N MET A 1 -50.40 0.02 25.79
CA MET A 1 -49.01 -0.31 26.20
C MET A 1 -48.20 -0.46 24.93
N GLY A 2 -47.59 0.56 24.35
CA GLY A 2 -46.56 1.41 24.95
C GLY A 2 -45.20 1.02 24.36
N ARG A 3 -45.03 1.13 23.02
CA ARG A 3 -43.72 1.00 22.38
C ARG A 3 -42.89 2.19 22.84
N ALA A 4 -41.83 1.92 23.61
CA ALA A 4 -40.85 2.92 23.99
C ALA A 4 -40.23 3.50 22.71
N ARG A 5 -40.61 4.74 22.38
CA ARG A 5 -39.85 5.58 21.46
C ARG A 5 -38.50 5.83 22.14
N GLY A 6 -37.40 5.48 21.47
CA GLY A 6 -36.06 5.89 21.89
C GLY A 6 -36.00 7.42 22.06
N PRO A 7 -35.10 7.94 22.90
CA PRO A 7 -35.05 9.36 23.19
C PRO A 7 -34.90 10.13 21.87
N ALA A 8 -35.76 11.12 21.68
CA ALA A 8 -35.67 12.05 20.57
C ALA A 8 -34.24 12.60 20.52
N ARG A 9 -33.52 12.38 19.40
CA ARG A 9 -32.26 13.05 19.10
C ARG A 9 -32.55 14.55 19.20
N ALA A 10 -32.13 15.17 20.29
CA ALA A 10 -32.11 16.62 20.41
C ALA A 10 -31.33 17.17 19.20
N ASP A 11 -31.80 18.30 18.66
CA ASP A 11 -31.30 18.93 17.45
C ASP A 11 -29.87 19.44 17.69
N ARG A 12 -28.89 18.53 17.64
CA ARG A 12 -27.47 18.82 17.76
C ARG A 12 -27.06 19.62 16.53
N GLY A 13 -26.29 20.69 16.73
CA GLY A 13 -25.71 21.44 15.61
C GLY A 13 -24.84 20.53 14.73
N PRO A 14 -24.68 20.82 13.43
CA PRO A 14 -23.97 19.95 12.48
C PRO A 14 -22.57 19.50 12.94
N ALA A 15 -21.82 20.37 13.64
CA ALA A 15 -20.50 20.04 14.19
C ALA A 15 -20.53 18.99 15.31
N GLU A 16 -21.51 19.06 16.23
CA GLU A 16 -21.66 18.08 17.32
C GLU A 16 -22.17 16.74 16.76
N ALA A 17 -23.01 16.77 15.73
CA ALA A 17 -23.41 15.58 15.01
C ALA A 17 -22.23 14.91 14.29
N LEU A 18 -21.34 15.69 13.66
CA LEU A 18 -20.11 15.19 13.03
C LEU A 18 -19.17 14.52 14.03
N ALA A 19 -18.95 15.14 15.18
CA ALA A 19 -18.13 14.55 16.24
C ALA A 19 -18.71 13.20 16.71
N ALA A 20 -20.03 13.14 16.95
CA ALA A 20 -20.69 11.89 17.36
C ALA A 20 -20.68 10.81 16.25
N ALA A 21 -20.70 11.19 14.97
CA ALA A 21 -20.56 10.25 13.86
C ALA A 21 -19.15 9.66 13.75
N GLY A 22 -18.15 10.29 14.37
CA GLY A 22 -16.80 9.75 14.53
C GLY A 22 -16.75 8.46 15.35
N ASP A 23 -17.64 8.31 16.33
CA ASP A 23 -17.70 7.16 17.24
C ASP A 23 -18.46 5.96 16.67
N LEU A 24 -19.13 6.12 15.51
CA LEU A 24 -19.86 5.03 14.86
C LEU A 24 -18.88 4.05 14.19
N PRO A 25 -19.18 2.74 14.20
CA PRO A 25 -18.38 1.77 13.46
C PRO A 25 -18.44 2.04 11.96
N ASP A 26 -17.37 1.70 11.25
CA ASP A 26 -17.34 1.77 9.79
C ASP A 26 -18.43 0.86 9.19
N GLY A 27 -19.45 1.47 8.59
CA GLY A 27 -20.62 0.76 8.08
C GLY A 27 -21.60 1.69 7.36
N GLU A 28 -22.69 1.14 6.82
CA GLU A 28 -23.72 1.92 6.11
C GLU A 28 -24.40 2.95 7.01
N GLU A 29 -24.54 2.65 8.31
CA GLU A 29 -25.11 3.59 9.27
C GLU A 29 -24.25 4.85 9.39
N ARG A 30 -22.93 4.69 9.54
CA ARG A 30 -21.98 5.82 9.57
C ARG A 30 -22.00 6.58 8.26
N ALA A 31 -22.05 5.90 7.11
CA ALA A 31 -22.11 6.55 5.80
C ALA A 31 -23.38 7.41 5.67
N ALA A 32 -24.55 6.85 5.99
CA ALA A 32 -25.83 7.57 5.93
C ALA A 32 -25.89 8.73 6.94
N GLU A 33 -25.25 8.61 8.11
CA GLU A 33 -25.09 9.69 9.08
C GLU A 33 -24.25 10.83 8.52
N LEU A 34 -23.07 10.54 7.95
CA LEU A 34 -22.19 11.54 7.35
C LEU A 34 -22.84 12.25 6.14
N GLU A 35 -23.57 11.54 5.29
CA GLU A 35 -24.32 12.11 4.17
C GLU A 35 -25.42 13.09 4.65
N ARG A 36 -26.13 12.71 5.73
CA ARG A 36 -27.16 13.57 6.33
C ARG A 36 -26.56 14.80 6.98
N ILE A 37 -25.43 14.67 7.68
CA ILE A 37 -24.71 15.79 8.29
C ILE A 37 -24.23 16.74 7.20
N ALA A 38 -23.62 16.24 6.13
CA ALA A 38 -23.20 17.05 5.00
C ALA A 38 -24.38 17.81 4.37
N SER A 39 -25.53 17.15 4.18
CA SER A 39 -26.74 17.79 3.64
C SER A 39 -27.31 18.86 4.58
N ALA A 40 -27.30 18.62 5.89
CA ALA A 40 -27.75 19.59 6.89
C ALA A 40 -26.80 20.80 6.98
N ALA A 41 -25.49 20.58 6.89
CA ALA A 41 -24.48 21.63 6.85
C ALA A 41 -24.65 22.51 5.60
N ASP A 42 -24.87 21.92 4.43
CA ASP A 42 -25.15 22.67 3.19
C ASP A 42 -26.41 23.53 3.33
N ALA A 43 -27.49 22.99 3.91
CA ALA A 43 -28.74 23.73 4.13
C ALA A 43 -28.58 24.89 5.12
N ALA A 44 -27.66 24.75 6.08
CA ALA A 44 -27.31 25.79 7.05
C ALA A 44 -26.25 26.79 6.52
N GLY A 45 -25.64 26.53 5.36
CA GLY A 45 -24.53 27.32 4.83
C GLY A 45 -23.19 27.12 5.57
N ASP A 46 -23.05 26.04 6.34
CA ASP A 46 -21.82 25.70 7.06
C ASP A 46 -20.86 24.91 6.15
N LEU A 47 -20.08 25.64 5.37
CA LEU A 47 -19.15 25.07 4.39
C LEU A 47 -18.06 24.20 5.05
N SER A 48 -17.63 24.51 6.28
CA SER A 48 -16.55 23.75 6.93
C SER A 48 -17.07 22.39 7.36
N VAL A 49 -18.19 22.32 8.08
CA VAL A 49 -18.76 21.04 8.51
C VAL A 49 -19.19 20.21 7.29
N GLY A 50 -19.73 20.84 6.25
CA GLY A 50 -20.09 20.17 5.01
C GLY A 50 -18.89 19.54 4.30
N LEU A 51 -17.71 20.17 4.37
CA LEU A 51 -16.46 19.65 3.82
C LEU A 51 -15.88 18.53 4.69
N ASP A 52 -15.81 18.73 6.00
CA ASP A 52 -15.25 17.75 6.94
C ASP A 52 -16.07 16.45 6.96
N ALA A 53 -17.41 16.54 6.91
CA ALA A 53 -18.29 15.38 6.78
C ALA A 53 -18.05 14.58 5.50
N ARG A 54 -17.76 15.26 4.38
CA ARG A 54 -17.47 14.59 3.09
C ARG A 54 -16.07 13.99 3.04
N PHE A 55 -15.08 14.61 3.66
CA PHE A 55 -13.74 14.01 3.81
C PHE A 55 -13.84 12.72 4.66
N ALA A 56 -14.55 12.77 5.79
CA ALA A 56 -14.81 11.59 6.61
C ALA A 56 -15.56 10.48 5.84
N LEU A 57 -16.52 10.86 4.97
CA LEU A 57 -17.24 9.93 4.11
C LEU A 57 -16.33 9.28 3.05
N ILE A 58 -15.46 10.07 2.43
CA ILE A 58 -14.46 9.58 1.47
C ILE A 58 -13.53 8.57 2.14
N ASP A 59 -13.00 8.88 3.32
CA ASP A 59 -12.10 8.00 4.06
C ASP A 59 -12.78 6.70 4.47
N LEU A 60 -14.05 6.78 4.90
CA LEU A 60 -14.87 5.59 5.18
C LEU A 60 -14.99 4.69 3.95
N TYR A 61 -15.31 5.25 2.78
CA TYR A 61 -15.39 4.47 1.54
C TYR A 61 -14.04 3.86 1.15
N LEU A 62 -12.93 4.59 1.33
CA LEU A 62 -11.58 4.07 1.08
C LEU A 62 -11.25 2.86 1.98
N ARG A 63 -11.51 2.94 3.29
CA ARG A 63 -11.29 1.83 4.24
C ARG A 63 -12.13 0.60 3.90
N ARG A 64 -13.33 0.81 3.35
CA ARG A 64 -14.24 -0.25 2.91
C ARG A 64 -13.93 -0.81 1.51
N GLY A 65 -12.99 -0.22 0.77
CA GLY A 65 -12.69 -0.61 -0.61
C GLY A 65 -13.74 -0.14 -1.63
N GLU A 66 -14.63 0.76 -1.24
CA GLU A 66 -15.77 1.22 -2.05
C GLU A 66 -15.41 2.46 -2.89
N ARG A 67 -14.27 2.40 -3.60
CA ARG A 67 -13.74 3.55 -4.37
C ARG A 67 -14.72 4.10 -5.41
N TRP A 68 -15.66 3.27 -5.87
CA TRP A 68 -16.70 3.66 -6.82
C TRP A 68 -17.71 4.68 -6.25
N ARG A 69 -17.80 4.83 -4.92
CA ARG A 69 -18.66 5.82 -4.25
C ARG A 69 -18.01 7.19 -4.10
N LEU A 70 -16.73 7.35 -4.49
CA LEU A 70 -15.98 8.59 -4.26
C LEU A 70 -16.41 9.76 -5.14
N PHE A 71 -17.01 9.51 -6.31
CA PHE A 71 -17.26 10.54 -7.32
C PHE A 71 -18.07 11.72 -6.79
N GLU A 72 -19.23 11.46 -6.19
CA GLU A 72 -20.10 12.54 -5.71
C GLU A 72 -19.51 13.34 -4.55
N PRO A 73 -19.01 12.73 -3.45
CA PRO A 73 -18.41 13.52 -2.37
C PRO A 73 -17.17 14.28 -2.83
N VAL A 74 -16.33 13.70 -3.69
CA VAL A 74 -15.14 14.39 -4.25
C VAL A 74 -15.56 15.59 -5.11
N ARG A 75 -16.55 15.43 -5.99
CA ARG A 75 -17.09 16.51 -6.81
C ARG A 75 -17.62 17.65 -5.94
N ARG A 76 -18.37 17.34 -4.89
CA ARG A 76 -18.90 18.35 -3.97
C ARG A 76 -17.81 19.05 -3.18
N CYS A 77 -16.81 18.33 -2.69
CA CYS A 77 -15.65 18.94 -2.03
C CYS A 77 -14.94 19.93 -2.98
N ARG A 78 -14.81 19.59 -4.27
CA ARG A 78 -14.23 20.49 -5.27
C ARG A 78 -15.04 21.78 -5.42
N GLU A 79 -16.35 21.66 -5.66
CA GLU A 79 -17.25 22.82 -5.80
C GLU A 79 -17.18 23.76 -4.59
N LEU A 80 -17.16 23.20 -3.38
CA LEU A 80 -17.07 23.97 -2.14
C LEU A 80 -15.71 24.67 -1.97
N LEU A 81 -14.62 23.99 -2.31
CA LEU A 81 -13.28 24.56 -2.24
C LEU A 81 -13.06 25.67 -3.28
N ASP A 82 -13.60 25.51 -4.49
CA ASP A 82 -13.51 26.53 -5.54
C ASP A 82 -14.33 27.79 -5.19
N ALA A 83 -15.36 27.66 -4.35
CA ALA A 83 -16.16 28.77 -3.85
C ALA A 83 -15.58 29.45 -2.59
N ALA A 84 -14.54 28.88 -1.95
CA ALA A 84 -14.01 29.37 -0.69
C ALA A 84 -13.04 30.57 -0.88
N PRO A 85 -13.14 31.64 -0.07
CA PRO A 85 -12.35 32.87 -0.25
C PRO A 85 -10.90 32.87 0.26
N GLU A 86 -10.42 31.82 0.95
CA GLU A 86 -9.08 31.74 1.59
C GLU A 86 -8.35 30.42 1.23
N PRO A 87 -7.00 30.34 1.32
CA PRO A 87 -6.24 29.32 0.61
C PRO A 87 -6.41 27.94 1.25
N ALA A 88 -7.19 27.11 0.56
CA ALA A 88 -7.46 25.71 0.87
C ALA A 88 -6.23 24.77 0.74
N GLY A 89 -5.00 25.27 0.75
CA GLY A 89 -3.80 24.57 0.22
C GLY A 89 -3.64 23.11 0.66
N LYS A 90 -3.77 22.81 1.96
CA LYS A 90 -3.70 21.43 2.47
C LYS A 90 -4.89 20.56 2.04
N ARG A 91 -6.12 21.08 2.18
CA ARG A 91 -7.36 20.37 1.79
C ARG A 91 -7.44 20.17 0.27
N ALA A 92 -6.96 21.12 -0.51
CA ALA A 92 -6.87 21.03 -1.97
C ALA A 92 -5.86 19.96 -2.41
N ALA A 93 -4.70 19.89 -1.77
CA ALA A 93 -3.70 18.84 -2.03
C ALA A 93 -4.24 17.44 -1.67
N GLU A 94 -4.98 17.33 -0.58
CA GLU A 94 -5.65 16.08 -0.18
C GLU A 94 -6.77 15.68 -1.15
N LEU A 95 -7.63 16.63 -1.53
CA LEU A 95 -8.70 16.39 -2.49
C LEU A 95 -8.15 15.89 -3.83
N ARG A 96 -6.96 16.36 -4.26
CA ARG A 96 -6.29 15.84 -5.47
C ARG A 96 -5.95 14.36 -5.37
N ARG A 97 -5.57 13.87 -4.19
CA ARG A 97 -5.39 12.42 -3.96
C ARG A 97 -6.71 11.66 -4.09
N TYR A 98 -7.80 12.21 -3.56
CA TYR A 98 -9.12 11.60 -3.66
C TYR A 98 -9.69 11.64 -5.08
N GLN A 99 -9.46 12.72 -5.84
CA GLN A 99 -9.77 12.81 -7.26
C GLN A 99 -9.03 11.72 -8.05
N ARG A 100 -7.75 11.48 -7.77
CA ARG A 100 -7.03 10.33 -8.35
C ARG A 100 -7.77 9.03 -8.05
N PHE A 101 -8.06 8.72 -6.77
CA PHE A 101 -8.73 7.46 -6.41
C PHE A 101 -10.11 7.30 -7.05
N ALA A 102 -10.87 8.39 -7.22
CA ALA A 102 -12.11 8.38 -7.96
C ALA A 102 -11.88 8.00 -9.43
N VAL A 103 -10.91 8.62 -10.11
CA VAL A 103 -10.53 8.24 -11.48
C VAL A 103 -10.10 6.77 -11.54
N GLU A 104 -9.33 6.29 -10.55
CA GLU A 104 -8.88 4.90 -10.51
C GLU A 104 -10.04 3.89 -10.38
N ALA A 105 -11.11 4.25 -9.68
CA ALA A 105 -12.31 3.42 -9.63
C ALA A 105 -12.92 3.19 -11.03
N GLY A 106 -12.71 4.15 -11.95
CA GLY A 106 -13.16 4.09 -13.34
C GLY A 106 -12.48 3.02 -14.20
N PHE A 107 -11.39 2.42 -13.77
CA PHE A 107 -10.82 1.22 -14.42
C PHE A 107 -10.88 -0.03 -13.53
N ALA A 108 -11.07 0.13 -12.22
CA ALA A 108 -11.18 -0.97 -11.27
C ALA A 108 -12.56 -1.66 -11.26
N THR A 109 -13.63 -0.98 -11.70
CA THR A 109 -14.99 -1.55 -11.73
C THR A 109 -15.82 -1.08 -12.93
N PRO A 110 -16.72 -1.90 -13.50
CA PRO A 110 -17.69 -1.47 -14.50
C PRO A 110 -18.87 -0.69 -13.90
N ARG A 111 -19.01 -0.62 -12.56
CA ARG A 111 -20.07 0.15 -11.87
C ARG A 111 -19.97 1.66 -12.13
N VAL A 112 -18.77 2.14 -12.43
CA VAL A 112 -18.49 3.54 -12.72
C VAL A 112 -18.66 3.79 -14.21
N GLY A 113 -19.49 4.77 -14.57
CA GLY A 113 -19.69 5.15 -15.97
C GLY A 113 -18.42 5.77 -16.57
N LEU A 114 -18.11 5.44 -17.83
CA LEU A 114 -16.92 5.97 -18.51
C LEU A 114 -16.93 7.52 -18.58
N GLY A 115 -18.10 8.11 -18.78
CA GLY A 115 -18.27 9.57 -18.76
C GLY A 115 -17.91 10.19 -17.40
N GLN A 116 -18.24 9.52 -16.29
CA GLN A 116 -17.88 9.99 -14.95
C GLN A 116 -16.37 9.93 -14.73
N ALA A 117 -15.72 8.84 -15.14
CA ALA A 117 -14.26 8.70 -15.04
C ALA A 117 -13.52 9.77 -15.86
N ARG A 118 -13.97 10.02 -17.10
CA ARG A 118 -13.42 11.09 -17.96
C ARG A 118 -13.62 12.48 -17.36
N ALA A 119 -14.84 12.77 -16.89
CA ALA A 119 -15.14 14.07 -16.27
C ALA A 119 -14.28 14.33 -15.01
N ALA A 120 -14.10 13.31 -14.16
CA ALA A 120 -13.24 13.40 -12.98
C ALA A 120 -11.76 13.61 -13.35
N LEU A 121 -11.29 12.95 -14.42
CA LEU A 121 -9.92 13.12 -14.91
C LEU A 121 -9.70 14.51 -15.52
N ASP A 122 -10.68 15.04 -16.25
CA ASP A 122 -10.60 16.40 -16.80
C ASP A 122 -10.66 17.46 -15.70
N ASP A 123 -11.41 17.21 -14.62
CA ASP A 123 -11.42 18.07 -13.43
C ASP A 123 -10.08 18.07 -12.68
N LEU A 124 -9.48 16.89 -12.53
CA LEU A 124 -8.13 16.76 -11.99
C LEU A 124 -7.08 17.46 -12.87
N ALA A 125 -7.25 17.44 -14.20
CA ALA A 125 -6.37 18.13 -15.13
C ALA A 125 -6.51 19.66 -15.04
N ARG A 126 -7.74 20.19 -14.93
CA ARG A 126 -7.99 21.64 -14.79
C ARG A 126 -7.38 22.24 -13.53
N THR A 127 -7.29 21.45 -12.47
CA THR A 127 -6.86 21.93 -11.16
C THR A 127 -5.36 21.73 -10.91
N ALA A 128 -4.61 21.35 -11.96
CA ALA A 128 -3.19 21.05 -11.93
C ALA A 128 -2.34 22.24 -11.46
N PRO A 129 -1.38 22.05 -10.53
CA PRO A 129 -0.37 23.06 -10.21
C PRO A 129 0.44 23.42 -11.46
N ASP A 130 0.51 24.72 -11.75
CA ASP A 130 1.21 25.26 -12.93
C ASP A 130 2.70 24.89 -12.94
N ASP A 131 3.32 24.77 -11.77
CA ASP A 131 4.73 24.40 -11.59
C ASP A 131 5.03 22.95 -11.98
N LEU A 132 4.03 22.05 -11.92
CA LEU A 132 4.14 20.65 -12.30
C LEU A 132 3.68 20.37 -13.74
N ALA A 133 2.89 21.26 -14.34
CA ALA A 133 2.36 21.06 -15.68
C ALA A 133 3.45 21.21 -16.74
N ARG A 134 3.53 20.28 -17.69
CA ARG A 134 4.50 20.31 -18.80
C ARG A 134 3.81 20.03 -20.13
N THR A 135 4.27 20.68 -21.19
CA THR A 135 3.91 20.35 -22.57
C THR A 135 4.66 19.11 -23.04
N ALA A 136 4.16 18.49 -24.11
CA ALA A 136 4.85 17.38 -24.77
C ALA A 136 6.28 17.79 -25.18
N PRO A 137 7.28 16.89 -25.03
CA PRO A 137 8.63 17.14 -25.52
C PRO A 137 8.70 17.27 -27.05
N ASP A 138 7.80 16.59 -27.77
CA ASP A 138 7.73 16.55 -29.23
C ASP A 138 7.00 17.76 -29.85
N GLY A 139 6.50 18.69 -29.04
CA GLY A 139 5.84 19.90 -29.51
C GLY A 139 4.61 19.64 -30.38
N THR A 140 3.95 18.47 -30.26
CA THR A 140 2.69 18.20 -30.96
C THR A 140 1.70 19.33 -30.70
N ALA A 141 1.52 20.19 -31.70
CA ALA A 141 0.77 21.42 -31.60
C ALA A 141 -0.71 21.10 -31.36
N GLY A 142 -1.19 21.31 -30.12
CA GLY A 142 -2.61 21.16 -29.78
C GLY A 142 -2.90 20.66 -28.36
N ASP A 143 -1.96 20.04 -27.66
CA ASP A 143 -2.23 19.47 -26.34
C ASP A 143 -1.87 20.40 -25.19
N ALA A 144 -2.82 20.55 -24.27
CA ALA A 144 -2.63 21.31 -23.04
C ALA A 144 -1.47 20.74 -22.17
N PRO A 145 -0.75 21.61 -21.44
CA PRO A 145 0.18 21.18 -20.40
C PRO A 145 -0.52 20.32 -19.35
N VAL A 146 0.12 19.24 -18.89
CA VAL A 146 -0.45 18.34 -17.86
C VAL A 146 0.61 17.91 -16.84
N THR A 147 0.19 17.51 -15.64
CA THR A 147 1.10 16.91 -14.65
C THR A 147 1.37 15.45 -14.95
N GLY A 148 2.40 14.88 -14.31
CA GLY A 148 2.72 13.45 -14.41
C GLY A 148 1.58 12.54 -13.96
N LEU A 149 0.84 12.91 -12.91
CA LEU A 149 -0.36 12.19 -12.47
C LEU A 149 -1.43 12.12 -13.57
N VAL A 150 -1.71 13.25 -14.21
CA VAL A 150 -2.72 13.32 -15.26
C VAL A 150 -2.29 12.52 -16.48
N ALA A 151 -1.00 12.57 -16.84
CA ALA A 151 -0.44 11.74 -17.91
C ALA A 151 -0.55 10.25 -17.58
N GLU A 152 -0.23 9.83 -16.34
CA GLU A 152 -0.39 8.45 -15.87
C GLU A 152 -1.84 7.98 -16.03
N LEU A 153 -2.82 8.74 -15.52
CA LEU A 153 -4.23 8.35 -15.55
C LEU A 153 -4.80 8.33 -16.97
N ARG A 154 -4.36 9.26 -17.85
CA ARG A 154 -4.74 9.23 -19.28
C ARG A 154 -4.13 8.03 -20.00
N CYS A 155 -2.88 7.67 -19.69
CA CYS A 155 -2.23 6.47 -20.20
C CYS A 155 -3.03 5.21 -19.82
N ARG A 156 -3.31 5.04 -18.53
CA ARG A 156 -4.03 3.87 -18.01
C ARG A 156 -5.47 3.79 -18.53
N LEU A 157 -6.16 4.92 -18.67
CA LEU A 157 -7.49 4.95 -19.25
C LEU A 157 -7.48 4.57 -20.74
N ALA A 158 -6.50 5.06 -21.52
CA ALA A 158 -6.37 4.69 -22.92
C ALA A 158 -6.05 3.20 -23.09
N ASP A 159 -5.14 2.64 -22.28
CA ASP A 159 -4.86 1.21 -22.23
C ASP A 159 -6.12 0.40 -21.89
N HIS A 160 -6.88 0.81 -20.87
CA HIS A 160 -8.13 0.17 -20.46
C HIS A 160 -9.19 0.12 -21.57
N LEU A 161 -9.16 1.09 -22.49
CA LEU A 161 -10.06 1.20 -23.64
C LEU A 161 -9.52 0.52 -24.91
N GLY A 162 -8.28 0.04 -24.90
CA GLY A 162 -7.61 -0.54 -26.07
C GLY A 162 -7.11 0.49 -27.08
N ASP A 163 -6.98 1.76 -26.70
CA ASP A 163 -6.34 2.80 -27.50
C ASP A 163 -4.84 2.83 -27.18
N GLU A 164 -4.11 1.84 -27.69
CA GLU A 164 -2.68 1.67 -27.43
C GLU A 164 -1.87 2.88 -27.93
N GLN A 165 -2.27 3.50 -29.05
CA GLN A 165 -1.59 4.67 -29.59
C GLN A 165 -1.67 5.86 -28.62
N ALA A 166 -2.87 6.16 -28.10
CA ALA A 166 -3.02 7.21 -27.10
C ALA A 166 -2.31 6.82 -25.79
N ALA A 167 -2.36 5.56 -25.37
CA ALA A 167 -1.72 5.09 -24.15
C ALA A 167 -0.20 5.32 -24.19
N ARG A 168 0.47 4.89 -25.26
CA ARG A 168 1.92 5.09 -25.47
C ARG A 168 2.32 6.55 -25.47
N ARG A 169 1.53 7.40 -26.12
CA ARG A 169 1.75 8.85 -26.13
C ARG A 169 1.71 9.45 -24.72
N TRP A 170 0.75 9.03 -23.90
CA TRP A 170 0.65 9.50 -22.52
C TRP A 170 1.73 8.89 -21.62
N TYR A 171 2.14 7.64 -21.87
CA TYR A 171 3.25 6.99 -21.20
C TYR A 171 4.56 7.77 -21.37
N ASP A 172 4.87 8.22 -22.60
CA ASP A 172 6.07 9.03 -22.87
C ASP A 172 6.07 10.35 -22.10
N ARG A 173 4.91 10.98 -21.95
CA ARG A 173 4.78 12.18 -21.11
C ARG A 173 4.95 11.86 -19.64
N TRP A 174 4.34 10.77 -19.17
CA TRP A 174 4.40 10.36 -17.78
C TRP A 174 5.82 10.00 -17.34
N ARG A 175 6.58 9.22 -18.12
CA ARG A 175 7.94 8.78 -17.74
C ARG A 175 8.93 9.93 -17.57
N THR A 176 8.71 11.05 -18.26
CA THR A 176 9.57 12.24 -18.18
C THR A 176 9.03 13.34 -17.26
N ALA A 177 7.82 13.16 -16.72
CA ALA A 177 7.17 14.17 -15.89
C ALA A 177 7.80 14.24 -14.49
N PRO A 178 7.82 15.44 -13.86
CA PRO A 178 8.20 15.54 -12.47
C PRO A 178 7.26 14.73 -11.57
N ALA A 179 7.78 14.28 -10.43
CA ALA A 179 6.98 13.58 -9.44
C ALA A 179 5.85 14.49 -8.93
N ASP A 180 4.63 13.99 -8.97
CA ASP A 180 3.44 14.66 -8.44
C ASP A 180 3.09 14.02 -7.09
N PRO A 181 3.09 14.77 -5.97
CA PRO A 181 2.75 14.22 -4.65
C PRO A 181 1.36 13.58 -4.58
N ALA A 182 0.43 13.99 -5.46
CA ALA A 182 -0.89 13.38 -5.55
C ALA A 182 -0.89 12.05 -6.33
N ALA A 183 0.20 11.71 -7.05
CA ALA A 183 0.35 10.44 -7.79
C ALA A 183 0.61 9.22 -6.91
N GLY A 184 0.76 9.42 -5.60
CA GLY A 184 1.05 8.36 -4.63
C GLY A 184 2.54 8.11 -4.48
N CYS A 185 2.90 6.91 -4.01
CA CYS A 185 4.30 6.59 -3.72
C CYS A 185 5.16 6.64 -5.01
N PRO A 186 6.22 7.46 -5.06
CA PRO A 186 7.11 7.54 -6.22
C PRO A 186 7.88 6.23 -6.44
N GLY A 187 8.21 5.48 -5.38
CA GLY A 187 8.82 4.15 -5.47
C GLY A 187 7.94 3.08 -6.13
N CYS A 188 6.62 3.29 -6.20
CA CYS A 188 5.70 2.39 -6.92
C CYS A 188 5.49 2.77 -8.39
N ALA A 189 5.95 3.96 -8.84
CA ALA A 189 5.76 4.40 -10.22
C ALA A 189 6.47 3.49 -11.25
N PRO A 190 7.71 3.02 -11.03
CA PRO A 190 8.36 2.08 -11.95
C PRO A 190 7.57 0.79 -12.16
N SER A 191 7.00 0.21 -11.10
CA SER A 191 6.17 -1.00 -11.23
C SER A 191 4.91 -0.74 -12.07
N ARG A 192 4.22 0.39 -11.87
CA ARG A 192 3.04 0.74 -12.69
C ARG A 192 3.39 0.94 -14.17
N ARG A 193 4.58 1.46 -14.48
CA ARG A 193 5.08 1.59 -15.87
C ARG A 193 5.42 0.22 -16.46
N ALA A 194 6.08 -0.63 -15.69
CA ALA A 194 6.42 -1.99 -16.10
C ALA A 194 5.17 -2.84 -16.39
N ASP A 195 4.11 -2.69 -15.58
CA ASP A 195 2.83 -3.39 -15.78
C ASP A 195 2.23 -3.09 -17.17
N LEU A 196 2.27 -1.83 -17.61
CA LEU A 196 1.79 -1.42 -18.95
C LEU A 196 2.66 -1.97 -20.08
N LEU A 197 3.99 -1.83 -19.95
CA LEU A 197 4.94 -2.33 -20.95
C LEU A 197 4.82 -3.85 -21.12
N ALA A 198 4.68 -4.59 -20.01
CA ALA A 198 4.43 -6.02 -20.04
C ALA A 198 3.08 -6.34 -20.72
N GLY A 199 2.04 -5.52 -20.49
CA GLY A 199 0.76 -5.62 -21.19
C GLY A 199 0.88 -5.48 -22.71
N TRP A 200 1.81 -4.64 -23.20
CA TRP A 200 2.10 -4.45 -24.62
C TRP A 200 3.14 -5.43 -25.19
N GLY A 201 3.60 -6.39 -24.39
CA GLY A 201 4.59 -7.39 -24.80
C GLY A 201 6.04 -6.88 -24.84
N GLU A 202 6.32 -5.72 -24.24
CA GLU A 202 7.66 -5.13 -24.19
C GLU A 202 8.43 -5.57 -22.95
N TRP A 203 8.79 -6.85 -22.91
CA TRP A 203 9.41 -7.49 -21.74
C TRP A 203 10.71 -6.82 -21.29
N ALA A 204 11.60 -6.51 -22.23
CA ALA A 204 12.88 -5.88 -21.93
C ALA A 204 12.71 -4.45 -21.39
N ALA A 205 11.75 -3.69 -21.93
CA ALA A 205 11.45 -2.34 -21.44
C ALA A 205 10.84 -2.40 -20.03
N ALA A 206 9.95 -3.36 -19.76
CA ALA A 206 9.37 -3.56 -18.44
C ALA A 206 10.45 -3.87 -17.39
N LEU A 207 11.41 -4.74 -17.71
CA LEU A 207 12.54 -5.04 -16.82
C LEU A 207 13.45 -3.82 -16.61
N ALA A 208 13.68 -3.02 -17.66
CA ALA A 208 14.49 -1.80 -17.56
C ALA A 208 13.88 -0.78 -16.59
N GLU A 209 12.54 -0.66 -16.57
CA GLU A 209 11.81 0.16 -15.59
C GLU A 209 11.95 -0.38 -14.16
N LEU A 210 11.96 -1.69 -13.97
CA LEU A 210 12.04 -2.31 -12.64
C LEU A 210 13.45 -2.35 -12.06
N ARG A 211 14.49 -2.27 -12.90
CA ARG A 211 15.90 -2.34 -12.50
C ARG A 211 16.28 -1.47 -11.29
N PRO A 212 15.85 -0.19 -11.17
CA PRO A 212 16.19 0.62 -9.99
C PRO A 212 15.64 0.07 -8.67
N VAL A 213 14.56 -0.72 -8.71
CA VAL A 213 13.94 -1.33 -7.53
C VAL A 213 14.49 -2.73 -7.28
N LEU A 214 14.78 -3.50 -8.33
CA LEU A 214 15.26 -4.88 -8.24
C LEU A 214 16.76 -4.98 -7.96
N ASP A 215 17.55 -4.12 -8.61
CA ASP A 215 19.02 -4.16 -8.59
C ASP A 215 19.61 -2.94 -7.84
N GLY A 216 18.76 -1.99 -7.43
CA GLY A 216 19.18 -0.89 -6.56
C GLY A 216 19.44 -1.36 -5.13
N PRO A 217 20.21 -0.63 -4.32
CA PRO A 217 20.29 -0.91 -2.90
C PRO A 217 18.86 -0.93 -2.35
N SER A 218 18.52 -2.00 -1.63
CA SER A 218 17.29 -2.08 -0.84
C SER A 218 17.06 -0.71 -0.20
N ALA A 219 15.84 -0.17 -0.29
CA ALA A 219 15.49 1.12 0.29
C ALA A 219 15.68 1.18 1.83
N ALA A 220 16.29 0.17 2.44
CA ALA A 220 16.89 0.16 3.77
C ALA A 220 18.19 0.98 3.89
N ALA A 221 18.88 1.35 2.80
CA ALA A 221 20.07 2.20 2.87
C ALA A 221 19.71 3.68 2.59
N PRO A 222 19.81 4.59 3.57
CA PRO A 222 19.74 6.01 3.27
C PRO A 222 20.91 6.41 2.37
N ALA A 223 20.60 7.15 1.30
CA ALA A 223 21.60 7.70 0.41
C ALA A 223 22.65 8.50 1.19
N ASP A 224 23.92 8.16 1.00
CA ASP A 224 25.09 8.87 1.52
C ASP A 224 24.99 10.37 1.18
N ARG A 225 24.53 11.17 2.14
CA ARG A 225 24.61 12.63 2.02
C ARG A 225 26.01 13.03 2.42
N ALA A 226 26.87 13.13 1.41
CA ALA A 226 28.18 13.76 1.53
C ALA A 226 28.06 15.06 2.33
N ALA A 227 28.87 15.17 3.38
CA ALA A 227 28.95 16.32 4.27
C ALA A 227 29.36 17.58 3.47
N GLY A 228 28.36 18.36 3.04
CA GLY A 228 28.52 19.71 2.52
C GLY A 228 27.90 20.70 3.50
N THR A 229 28.74 21.38 4.28
CA THR A 229 28.33 22.47 5.15
C THR A 229 27.76 23.62 4.33
N GLY A 230 26.44 23.80 4.36
CA GLY A 230 25.75 24.92 3.75
C GLY A 230 24.24 24.83 4.01
N ALA A 231 23.79 25.45 5.10
CA ALA A 231 22.38 25.54 5.44
C ALA A 231 21.68 26.51 4.48
N GLU A 232 21.11 25.98 3.40
CA GLU A 232 20.04 26.64 2.64
C GLU A 232 18.83 25.70 2.60
N ALA A 233 17.66 26.27 2.85
CA ALA A 233 16.41 25.56 3.07
C ALA A 233 15.97 24.77 1.83
N ALA A 234 16.19 23.46 1.86
CA ALA A 234 15.60 22.53 0.90
C ALA A 234 14.07 22.50 1.08
N THR A 235 13.37 22.98 0.05
CA THR A 235 11.92 22.88 -0.10
C THR A 235 11.47 21.42 -0.11
N GLY A 236 10.29 21.13 0.46
CA GLY A 236 9.77 19.79 0.79
C GLY A 236 9.55 18.76 -0.34
N ALA A 237 10.15 18.94 -1.52
CA ALA A 237 10.16 17.96 -2.61
C ALA A 237 11.32 16.95 -2.50
N GLU A 238 12.46 17.31 -1.88
CA GLU A 238 13.65 16.45 -1.79
C GLU A 238 13.60 15.41 -0.65
N ALA A 239 12.61 15.50 0.24
CA ALA A 239 12.39 14.51 1.29
C ALA A 239 11.63 13.26 0.81
N ALA A 240 11.01 13.29 -0.37
CA ALA A 240 10.17 12.20 -0.89
C ALA A 240 10.93 11.12 -1.68
N THR A 241 12.20 11.37 -2.05
CA THR A 241 13.02 10.42 -2.82
C THR A 241 13.71 9.36 -1.98
N GLY A 242 13.62 9.44 -0.65
CA GLY A 242 14.24 8.50 0.31
C GLY A 242 13.27 7.79 1.25
N ALA A 243 11.96 7.86 1.02
CA ALA A 243 10.99 7.16 1.86
C ALA A 243 10.91 5.67 1.44
N TYR A 244 11.32 4.77 2.34
CA TYR A 244 11.12 3.32 2.23
C TYR A 244 9.66 3.03 1.87
N CYS A 245 9.44 2.44 0.69
CA CYS A 245 8.11 2.02 0.26
C CYS A 245 7.85 0.63 0.80
N THR A 246 6.83 0.48 1.65
CA THR A 246 6.49 -0.82 2.21
C THR A 246 6.12 -1.83 1.14
N ASP A 247 5.52 -1.44 0.01
CA ASP A 247 5.11 -2.38 -1.04
C ASP A 247 6.28 -2.89 -1.90
N GLN A 248 7.46 -2.29 -1.75
CA GLN A 248 8.66 -2.67 -2.49
C GLN A 248 9.64 -3.42 -1.59
N PRO A 249 10.37 -4.42 -2.12
CA PRO A 249 10.47 -4.78 -3.54
C PRO A 249 9.39 -5.75 -4.06
N GLU A 250 8.47 -6.24 -3.23
CA GLU A 250 7.56 -7.34 -3.58
C GLU A 250 6.63 -6.99 -4.75
N ARG A 251 6.16 -5.74 -4.85
CA ARG A 251 5.41 -5.27 -6.01
C ARG A 251 6.23 -5.35 -7.30
N ALA A 252 7.49 -4.87 -7.28
CA ALA A 252 8.37 -4.94 -8.43
C ALA A 252 8.69 -6.39 -8.82
N LEU A 253 8.92 -7.26 -7.84
CA LEU A 253 9.16 -8.69 -8.06
C LEU A 253 7.96 -9.36 -8.73
N ALA A 254 6.73 -9.07 -8.28
CA ALA A 254 5.51 -9.58 -8.92
C ALA A 254 5.35 -9.08 -10.36
N GLY A 255 5.61 -7.80 -10.62
CA GLY A 255 5.60 -7.22 -11.96
C GLY A 255 6.69 -7.79 -12.89
N ALA A 256 7.80 -8.28 -12.33
CA ALA A 256 8.90 -8.86 -13.08
C ALA A 256 8.68 -10.31 -13.51
N LEU A 257 7.72 -11.05 -12.91
CA LEU A 257 7.58 -12.50 -13.11
C LEU A 257 7.42 -12.89 -14.59
N LEU A 258 6.42 -12.32 -15.27
CA LEU A 258 6.18 -12.62 -16.68
C LEU A 258 7.29 -12.07 -17.60
N PRO A 259 7.76 -10.81 -17.44
CA PRO A 259 8.91 -10.32 -18.20
C PRO A 259 10.17 -11.18 -18.07
N LEU A 260 10.54 -11.64 -16.87
CA LEU A 260 11.70 -12.52 -16.65
C LEU A 260 11.51 -13.88 -17.34
N LEU A 261 10.31 -14.49 -17.24
CA LEU A 261 10.01 -15.72 -17.96
C LEU A 261 10.15 -15.56 -19.48
N ARG A 262 9.60 -14.48 -20.04
CA ARG A 262 9.62 -14.21 -21.48
C ARG A 262 10.99 -13.77 -21.99
N ALA A 263 11.83 -13.19 -21.13
CA ALA A 263 13.21 -12.85 -21.42
C ALA A 263 14.17 -14.06 -21.33
N GLY A 264 13.70 -15.23 -20.90
CA GLY A 264 14.54 -16.42 -20.74
C GLY A 264 15.37 -16.42 -19.46
N GLU A 265 14.90 -15.73 -18.41
CA GLU A 265 15.54 -15.67 -17.08
C GLU A 265 14.71 -16.42 -16.01
N PRO A 266 14.38 -17.72 -16.20
CA PRO A 266 13.43 -18.44 -15.37
C PRO A 266 13.87 -18.56 -13.91
N VAL A 267 15.16 -18.72 -13.63
CA VAL A 267 15.69 -18.84 -12.26
C VAL A 267 15.44 -17.57 -11.45
N ARG A 268 15.63 -16.39 -12.06
CA ARG A 268 15.30 -15.10 -11.41
C ARG A 268 13.79 -14.96 -11.19
N ALA A 269 12.98 -15.40 -12.15
CA ALA A 269 11.52 -15.42 -12.00
C ALA A 269 11.08 -16.31 -10.83
N GLY A 270 11.69 -17.49 -10.67
CA GLY A 270 11.44 -18.40 -9.55
C GLY A 270 11.77 -17.78 -8.18
N ARG A 271 12.93 -17.12 -8.06
CA ARG A 271 13.31 -16.37 -6.84
C ARG A 271 12.33 -15.24 -6.54
N ALA A 272 12.01 -14.43 -7.55
CA ALA A 272 11.05 -13.33 -7.41
C ALA A 272 9.67 -13.84 -6.95
N HIS A 273 9.22 -14.99 -7.48
CA HIS A 273 7.95 -15.61 -7.07
C HIS A 273 7.97 -15.99 -5.59
N VAL A 274 8.99 -16.71 -5.13
CA VAL A 274 9.08 -17.17 -3.74
C VAL A 274 9.12 -16.00 -2.77
N VAL A 275 9.96 -15.00 -3.03
CA VAL A 275 10.13 -13.82 -2.15
C VAL A 275 8.83 -13.02 -2.08
N ALA A 276 8.26 -12.62 -3.23
CA ALA A 276 7.07 -11.77 -3.24
C ALA A 276 5.81 -12.52 -2.75
N TYR A 277 5.65 -13.80 -3.10
CA TYR A 277 4.46 -14.56 -2.70
C TYR A 277 4.39 -14.76 -1.18
N ARG A 278 5.54 -14.92 -0.51
CA ARG A 278 5.62 -15.08 0.96
C ARG A 278 4.88 -13.96 1.70
N ARG A 279 4.96 -12.74 1.18
CA ARG A 279 4.22 -11.59 1.70
C ARG A 279 2.80 -11.49 1.13
N HIS A 280 2.66 -11.53 -0.20
CA HIS A 280 1.38 -11.31 -0.87
C HIS A 280 0.30 -12.32 -0.43
N ARG A 281 0.68 -13.55 -0.07
CA ARG A 281 -0.25 -14.56 0.44
C ARG A 281 -0.94 -14.17 1.74
N ARG A 282 -0.39 -13.25 2.55
CA ARG A 282 -0.96 -12.82 3.85
C ARG A 282 -1.63 -11.45 3.77
N GLU A 283 -1.17 -10.62 2.85
CA GLU A 283 -1.60 -9.23 2.75
C GLU A 283 -2.91 -9.10 1.94
N ARG A 284 -3.94 -8.49 2.54
CA ARG A 284 -5.25 -8.32 1.87
C ARG A 284 -5.15 -7.39 0.66
N THR A 285 -4.35 -6.32 0.78
CA THR A 285 -4.08 -5.33 -0.27
C THR A 285 -3.29 -5.89 -1.45
N ALA A 286 -2.66 -7.06 -1.29
CA ALA A 286 -1.88 -7.72 -2.32
C ALA A 286 -2.70 -8.59 -3.29
N PHE A 287 -4.03 -8.65 -3.14
CA PHE A 287 -4.89 -9.46 -4.00
C PHE A 287 -4.64 -9.25 -5.51
N PRO A 288 -4.45 -8.02 -6.04
CA PRO A 288 -4.14 -7.82 -7.45
C PRO A 288 -2.86 -8.51 -7.94
N TYR A 289 -1.88 -8.77 -7.06
CA TYR A 289 -0.62 -9.41 -7.45
C TYR A 289 -0.70 -10.94 -7.51
N LEU A 290 -1.75 -11.54 -6.96
CA LEU A 290 -1.91 -13.00 -6.93
C LEU A 290 -2.09 -13.58 -8.35
N ALA A 291 -2.70 -12.83 -9.26
CA ALA A 291 -2.81 -13.21 -10.67
C ALA A 291 -1.43 -13.39 -11.32
N ALA A 292 -0.45 -12.53 -11.00
CA ALA A 292 0.91 -12.66 -11.53
C ALA A 292 1.60 -13.95 -11.04
N HIS A 293 1.42 -14.30 -9.77
CA HIS A 293 1.95 -15.54 -9.19
C HIS A 293 1.31 -16.80 -9.80
N LEU A 294 -0.01 -16.82 -9.97
CA LEU A 294 -0.70 -17.93 -10.62
C LEU A 294 -0.27 -18.07 -12.08
N ARG A 295 -0.06 -16.95 -12.79
CA ARG A 295 0.35 -16.93 -14.19
C ARG A 295 1.79 -17.43 -14.32
N PHE A 296 2.68 -17.04 -13.42
CA PHE A 296 4.01 -17.62 -13.30
C PHE A 296 3.94 -19.15 -13.09
N CYS A 297 3.11 -19.64 -12.17
CA CYS A 297 2.96 -21.08 -11.95
C CYS A 297 2.43 -21.81 -13.19
N ALA A 298 1.43 -21.25 -13.87
CA ALA A 298 0.86 -21.82 -15.08
C ALA A 298 1.89 -21.89 -16.23
N LEU A 299 2.62 -20.79 -16.47
CA LEU A 299 3.52 -20.67 -17.61
C LEU A 299 4.93 -21.23 -17.35
N GLY A 300 5.35 -21.30 -16.09
CA GLY A 300 6.63 -21.85 -15.64
C GLY A 300 6.59 -23.34 -15.28
N GLY A 301 5.47 -24.03 -15.52
CA GLY A 301 5.36 -25.49 -15.34
C GLY A 301 5.08 -25.96 -13.90
N HIS A 302 4.61 -25.08 -13.01
CA HIS A 302 4.33 -25.39 -11.60
C HIS A 302 2.84 -25.56 -11.32
N LEU A 303 2.17 -26.45 -12.06
CA LEU A 303 0.72 -26.60 -12.00
C LEU A 303 0.22 -26.97 -10.60
N ASP A 304 0.86 -27.92 -9.91
CA ASP A 304 0.43 -28.34 -8.57
C ASP A 304 0.57 -27.23 -7.52
N ARG A 305 1.70 -26.51 -7.52
CA ARG A 305 1.91 -25.33 -6.65
C ARG A 305 0.91 -24.23 -6.99
N GLY A 306 0.64 -24.01 -8.27
CA GLY A 306 -0.37 -23.06 -8.71
C GLY A 306 -1.75 -23.41 -8.16
N LEU A 307 -2.13 -24.70 -8.19
CA LEU A 307 -3.40 -25.16 -7.64
C LEU A 307 -3.45 -25.01 -6.11
N ASP A 308 -2.34 -25.24 -5.40
CA ASP A 308 -2.27 -24.98 -3.95
C ASP A 308 -2.50 -23.49 -3.64
N ILE A 309 -1.84 -22.60 -4.39
CA ILE A 309 -2.03 -21.15 -4.27
C ILE A 309 -3.47 -20.77 -4.61
N LEU A 310 -4.03 -21.31 -5.69
CA LEU A 310 -5.42 -21.04 -6.09
C LEU A 310 -6.38 -21.45 -4.98
N ALA A 311 -6.23 -22.66 -4.41
CA ALA A 311 -7.05 -23.15 -3.31
C ALA A 311 -6.92 -22.27 -2.05
N GLU A 312 -5.70 -21.86 -1.70
CA GLU A 312 -5.43 -20.98 -0.54
C GLU A 312 -6.12 -19.61 -0.70
N GLN A 313 -6.11 -19.06 -1.92
CA GLN A 313 -6.54 -17.68 -2.17
C GLN A 313 -7.99 -17.56 -2.65
N LEU A 314 -8.64 -18.67 -3.07
CA LEU A 314 -9.99 -18.68 -3.60
C LEU A 314 -11.04 -17.99 -2.69
N PRO A 315 -11.03 -18.15 -1.35
CA PRO A 315 -12.00 -17.49 -0.47
C PRO A 315 -11.97 -15.95 -0.54
N ARG A 316 -10.88 -15.36 -1.06
CA ARG A 316 -10.78 -13.90 -1.22
C ARG A 316 -11.64 -13.37 -2.38
N LEU A 317 -12.10 -14.22 -3.30
CA LEU A 317 -13.03 -13.83 -4.37
C LEU A 317 -14.43 -13.46 -3.87
N ASP A 318 -14.81 -13.84 -2.65
CA ASP A 318 -16.08 -13.42 -2.06
C ASP A 318 -16.10 -11.92 -1.74
N ARG A 319 -14.92 -11.34 -1.48
CA ARG A 319 -14.73 -9.91 -1.19
C ARG A 319 -13.43 -9.42 -1.82
N PRO A 320 -13.37 -9.34 -3.16
CA PRO A 320 -12.17 -8.94 -3.88
C PRO A 320 -11.85 -7.46 -3.60
N SER A 321 -10.62 -7.04 -3.92
CA SER A 321 -10.23 -5.62 -3.81
C SER A 321 -11.06 -4.74 -4.75
N ASP A 322 -11.28 -5.24 -5.97
CA ASP A 322 -12.02 -4.61 -7.05
C ASP A 322 -12.33 -5.66 -8.14
N ASP A 323 -13.19 -5.29 -9.09
CA ASP A 323 -13.68 -6.23 -10.10
C ASP A 323 -12.61 -6.53 -11.17
N LEU A 324 -11.69 -5.61 -11.45
CA LEU A 324 -10.59 -5.84 -12.39
C LEU A 324 -9.63 -6.90 -11.85
N ALA A 325 -9.22 -6.78 -10.59
CA ALA A 325 -8.38 -7.78 -9.93
C ALA A 325 -9.08 -9.15 -9.82
N ALA A 326 -10.39 -9.17 -9.55
CA ALA A 326 -11.17 -10.41 -9.56
C ALA A 326 -11.21 -11.06 -10.95
N MET A 327 -11.39 -10.26 -12.00
CA MET A 327 -11.38 -10.70 -13.39
C MET A 327 -10.03 -11.32 -13.77
N GLU A 328 -8.91 -10.66 -13.45
CA GLU A 328 -7.56 -11.15 -13.75
C GLU A 328 -7.23 -12.42 -12.96
N PHE A 329 -7.54 -12.46 -11.66
CA PHE A 329 -7.34 -13.65 -10.82
C PHE A 329 -8.15 -14.84 -11.35
N ALA A 330 -9.42 -14.63 -11.69
CA ALA A 330 -10.27 -15.68 -12.23
C ALA A 330 -9.78 -16.16 -13.61
N ALA A 331 -9.35 -15.25 -14.49
CA ALA A 331 -8.85 -15.62 -15.82
C ALA A 331 -7.58 -16.48 -15.72
N VAL A 332 -6.63 -16.09 -14.89
CA VAL A 332 -5.40 -16.85 -14.69
C VAL A 332 -5.67 -18.17 -13.96
N GLY A 333 -6.58 -18.18 -12.99
CA GLY A 333 -7.02 -19.41 -12.33
C GLY A 333 -7.66 -20.39 -13.32
N ALA A 334 -8.47 -19.90 -14.26
CA ALA A 334 -9.05 -20.71 -15.32
C ALA A 334 -8.00 -21.26 -16.29
N LEU A 335 -7.02 -20.44 -16.70
CA LEU A 335 -5.86 -20.89 -17.49
C LEU A 335 -5.10 -22.01 -16.78
N LEU A 336 -4.79 -21.82 -15.50
CA LEU A 336 -4.09 -22.81 -14.68
C LEU A 336 -4.87 -24.13 -14.59
N CYS A 337 -6.19 -24.06 -14.34
CA CYS A 337 -7.06 -25.24 -14.31
C CYS A 337 -7.09 -25.95 -15.66
N ALA A 338 -7.17 -25.21 -16.78
CA ALA A 338 -7.17 -25.80 -18.12
C ALA A 338 -5.86 -26.56 -18.40
N LEU A 339 -4.71 -25.95 -18.11
CA LEU A 339 -3.39 -26.59 -18.27
C LEU A 339 -3.23 -27.79 -17.32
N ALA A 340 -3.76 -27.72 -16.10
CA ALA A 340 -3.77 -28.83 -15.16
C ALA A 340 -4.63 -30.00 -15.65
N VAL A 341 -5.78 -29.74 -16.27
CA VAL A 341 -6.63 -30.76 -16.90
C VAL A 341 -5.89 -31.43 -18.06
N GLU A 342 -5.25 -30.65 -18.94
CA GLU A 342 -4.40 -31.17 -20.03
C GLU A 342 -3.27 -32.05 -19.49
N ALA A 343 -2.71 -31.71 -18.33
CA ALA A 343 -1.68 -32.49 -17.62
C ALA A 343 -2.23 -33.67 -16.78
N GLY A 344 -3.52 -34.00 -16.88
CA GLY A 344 -4.13 -35.14 -16.18
C GLY A 344 -4.46 -34.92 -14.70
N ARG A 345 -4.53 -33.67 -14.25
CA ARG A 345 -4.92 -33.28 -12.87
C ARG A 345 -6.39 -32.86 -12.75
N GLY A 346 -7.21 -33.13 -13.75
CA GLY A 346 -8.60 -32.67 -13.81
C GLY A 346 -9.47 -33.10 -12.64
N ASP A 347 -9.28 -34.33 -12.14
CA ASP A 347 -10.08 -34.89 -11.04
C ASP A 347 -9.61 -34.45 -9.63
N ARG A 348 -8.53 -33.68 -9.54
CA ARG A 348 -8.04 -33.17 -8.25
C ARG A 348 -9.13 -32.32 -7.59
N ARG A 349 -9.34 -32.56 -6.29
CA ARG A 349 -10.35 -31.84 -5.50
C ARG A 349 -9.83 -30.47 -5.07
N MET A 350 -10.68 -29.48 -5.20
CA MET A 350 -10.43 -28.08 -4.94
C MET A 350 -11.60 -27.52 -4.10
N PRO A 351 -11.36 -26.53 -3.22
CA PRO A 351 -12.44 -25.83 -2.54
C PRO A 351 -13.40 -25.21 -3.57
N GLY A 352 -14.69 -25.49 -3.47
CA GLY A 352 -15.69 -24.87 -4.33
C GLY A 352 -16.24 -23.56 -3.75
N PRO A 353 -16.74 -22.65 -4.60
CA PRO A 353 -17.30 -21.36 -4.16
C PRO A 353 -18.51 -21.49 -3.22
N ALA A 354 -19.23 -22.62 -3.29
CA ALA A 354 -20.41 -22.90 -2.47
C ALA A 354 -20.08 -23.62 -1.16
N GLY A 355 -18.79 -23.85 -0.85
CA GLY A 355 -18.32 -24.56 0.34
C GLY A 355 -18.12 -26.07 0.15
N ASP A 356 -18.69 -26.66 -0.89
CA ASP A 356 -18.43 -28.06 -1.27
C ASP A 356 -17.19 -28.15 -2.17
N ASP A 357 -16.37 -29.18 -2.00
CA ASP A 357 -15.26 -29.42 -2.92
C ASP A 357 -15.78 -29.69 -4.34
N ILE A 358 -15.03 -29.27 -5.34
CA ILE A 358 -15.26 -29.53 -6.77
C ILE A 358 -13.97 -30.00 -7.43
N ASP A 359 -14.06 -30.59 -8.61
CA ASP A 359 -12.86 -30.95 -9.38
C ASP A 359 -12.25 -29.73 -10.09
N VAL A 360 -10.97 -29.83 -10.47
CA VAL A 360 -10.22 -28.76 -11.14
C VAL A 360 -10.88 -28.35 -12.45
N ALA A 361 -11.43 -29.29 -13.22
CA ALA A 361 -12.11 -28.98 -14.48
C ALA A 361 -13.34 -28.09 -14.26
N ARG A 362 -14.17 -28.42 -13.26
CA ARG A 362 -15.35 -27.65 -12.89
C ARG A 362 -14.98 -26.28 -12.33
N LEU A 363 -13.97 -26.19 -11.48
CA LEU A 363 -13.46 -24.91 -10.97
C LEU A 363 -12.99 -24.02 -12.11
N GLY A 364 -12.24 -24.57 -13.07
CA GLY A 364 -11.76 -23.85 -14.25
C GLY A 364 -12.90 -23.23 -15.07
N GLY A 365 -13.99 -23.99 -15.28
CA GLY A 365 -15.19 -23.49 -15.96
C GLY A 365 -15.84 -22.32 -15.24
N LEU A 366 -16.03 -22.42 -13.92
CA LEU A 366 -16.62 -21.34 -13.11
C LEU A 366 -15.76 -20.06 -13.11
N LEU A 367 -14.44 -20.21 -13.03
CA LEU A 367 -13.52 -19.08 -13.08
C LEU A 367 -13.49 -18.43 -14.48
N ALA A 368 -13.57 -19.22 -15.54
CA ALA A 368 -13.69 -18.70 -16.91
C ALA A 368 -14.98 -17.92 -17.12
N GLU A 369 -16.11 -18.42 -16.61
CA GLU A 369 -17.41 -17.72 -16.64
C GLU A 369 -17.35 -16.39 -15.87
N LEU A 370 -16.76 -16.37 -14.68
CA LEU A 370 -16.58 -15.15 -13.89
C LEU A 370 -15.72 -14.12 -14.63
N ALA A 371 -14.55 -14.54 -15.14
CA ALA A 371 -13.63 -13.67 -15.85
C ALA A 371 -14.26 -13.06 -17.12
N THR A 372 -14.90 -13.89 -17.95
CA THR A 372 -15.52 -13.44 -19.20
C THR A 372 -16.77 -12.58 -18.94
N GLY A 373 -17.55 -12.86 -17.90
CA GLY A 373 -18.68 -12.04 -17.49
C GLY A 373 -18.27 -10.64 -17.01
N LEU A 374 -17.19 -10.54 -16.23
CA LEU A 374 -16.62 -9.26 -15.81
C LEU A 374 -16.03 -8.48 -17.00
N ALA A 375 -15.29 -9.16 -17.89
CA ALA A 375 -14.74 -8.55 -19.10
C ALA A 375 -15.85 -7.97 -19.99
N GLY A 376 -16.92 -8.74 -20.21
CA GLY A 376 -18.10 -8.29 -20.95
C GLY A 376 -18.80 -7.09 -20.30
N SER A 377 -18.81 -7.01 -18.96
CA SER A 377 -19.37 -5.86 -18.23
C SER A 377 -18.53 -4.59 -18.43
N PHE A 378 -17.20 -4.71 -18.42
CA PHE A 378 -16.32 -3.59 -18.75
C PHE A 378 -16.49 -3.15 -20.21
N ASP A 379 -16.54 -4.09 -21.13
CA ASP A 379 -16.70 -3.85 -22.56
C ASP A 379 -18.05 -3.18 -22.88
N ALA A 380 -19.14 -3.64 -22.26
CA ALA A 380 -20.45 -3.01 -22.36
C ALA A 380 -20.43 -1.56 -21.84
N ARG A 381 -19.73 -1.30 -20.73
CA ARG A 381 -19.56 0.06 -20.18
C ARG A 381 -18.67 0.94 -21.07
N ASN A 382 -17.65 0.35 -21.69
CA ASN A 382 -16.65 1.07 -22.49
C ASN A 382 -17.10 1.31 -23.94
N GLY A 383 -17.97 0.46 -24.48
CA GLY A 383 -18.32 0.43 -25.90
C GLY A 383 -17.20 -0.18 -26.77
N THR A 384 -16.37 -1.05 -26.20
CA THR A 384 -15.21 -1.70 -26.85
C THR A 384 -15.26 -3.21 -26.63
N GLY A 385 -14.51 -4.01 -27.38
CA GLY A 385 -14.30 -5.45 -27.11
C GLY A 385 -12.93 -5.77 -26.49
N HIS A 386 -12.25 -4.76 -25.94
CA HIS A 386 -10.85 -4.83 -25.58
C HIS A 386 -10.58 -5.74 -24.37
N GLN A 387 -11.41 -5.65 -23.33
CA GLN A 387 -11.22 -6.46 -22.11
C GLN A 387 -11.48 -7.94 -22.41
N SER A 388 -12.54 -8.25 -23.16
CA SER A 388 -12.80 -9.62 -23.61
C SER A 388 -11.66 -10.17 -24.47
N GLY A 389 -11.10 -9.33 -25.36
CA GLY A 389 -9.92 -9.70 -26.16
C GLY A 389 -8.69 -10.01 -25.31
N ARG A 390 -8.40 -9.20 -24.28
CA ARG A 390 -7.30 -9.45 -23.33
C ARG A 390 -7.49 -10.74 -22.55
N ILE A 391 -8.69 -11.00 -22.03
CA ILE A 391 -8.99 -12.24 -21.31
C ILE A 391 -8.90 -13.46 -22.23
N ALA A 392 -9.40 -13.37 -23.46
CA ALA A 392 -9.26 -14.44 -24.44
C ALA A 392 -7.79 -14.74 -24.78
N ALA A 393 -6.96 -13.70 -24.96
CA ALA A 393 -5.52 -13.85 -25.21
C ALA A 393 -4.80 -14.50 -24.03
N LEU A 394 -5.15 -14.11 -22.78
CA LEU A 394 -4.61 -14.71 -21.56
C LEU A 394 -4.99 -16.19 -21.44
N LEU A 395 -6.26 -16.54 -21.66
CA LEU A 395 -6.74 -17.94 -21.59
C LEU A 395 -6.09 -18.84 -22.66
N ALA A 396 -5.61 -18.26 -23.76
CA ALA A 396 -4.93 -18.97 -24.84
C ALA A 396 -3.43 -19.17 -24.60
N GLU A 397 -2.87 -18.65 -23.50
CA GLU A 397 -1.45 -18.79 -23.23
C GLU A 397 -1.02 -20.25 -23.03
N ARG A 398 0.28 -20.49 -23.24
CA ARG A 398 0.92 -21.79 -23.14
C ARG A 398 2.23 -21.69 -22.36
N PRO A 399 2.64 -22.75 -21.65
CA PRO A 399 3.92 -22.79 -20.98
C PRO A 399 5.08 -22.38 -21.89
N VAL A 400 6.01 -21.60 -21.34
CA VAL A 400 7.07 -20.94 -22.12
C VAL A 400 8.42 -21.65 -22.02
N ALA A 401 8.59 -22.58 -21.08
CA ALA A 401 9.82 -23.33 -20.85
C ALA A 401 9.53 -24.66 -20.12
N ASP A 402 10.57 -25.49 -20.02
CA ASP A 402 10.63 -26.60 -19.06
C ASP A 402 10.43 -26.07 -17.61
N PRO A 403 10.02 -26.93 -16.65
CA PRO A 403 9.72 -26.50 -15.29
C PRO A 403 10.83 -25.64 -14.69
N VAL A 404 10.46 -24.43 -14.28
CA VAL A 404 11.39 -23.43 -13.75
C VAL A 404 11.99 -23.93 -12.43
N PRO A 405 13.31 -23.86 -12.20
CA PRO A 405 13.85 -24.18 -10.88
C PRO A 405 13.31 -23.20 -9.83
N LEU A 406 12.64 -23.71 -8.81
CA LEU A 406 12.26 -22.93 -7.63
C LEU A 406 13.33 -23.10 -6.56
N PRO A 407 13.74 -22.03 -5.86
CA PRO A 407 14.51 -22.16 -4.63
C PRO A 407 13.79 -23.09 -3.66
N THR A 408 14.52 -23.98 -3.01
CA THR A 408 14.00 -24.68 -1.83
C THR A 408 13.74 -23.63 -0.75
N ASP A 409 12.70 -23.78 0.05
CA ASP A 409 12.33 -22.84 1.12
C ASP A 409 13.44 -22.67 2.21
N GLU A 410 14.58 -23.36 2.06
CA GLU A 410 15.74 -23.38 2.95
C GLU A 410 17.02 -22.75 2.38
N ALA A 411 17.02 -22.21 1.14
CA ALA A 411 18.24 -21.70 0.51
C ALA A 411 18.16 -20.19 0.20
N ASP A 412 18.15 -19.38 1.25
CA ASP A 412 18.75 -18.03 1.28
C ASP A 412 19.79 -17.97 2.44
N ASP A 413 20.50 -19.09 2.67
CA ASP A 413 21.73 -19.12 3.47
C ASP A 413 22.91 -19.27 2.50
N ASP A 414 23.52 -18.14 2.18
CA ASP A 414 24.55 -18.03 1.15
C ASP A 414 25.95 -18.43 1.72
N GLY A 415 26.36 -19.69 1.51
CA GLY A 415 27.75 -20.20 1.49
C GLY A 415 28.33 -20.65 2.84
N GLU A 416 28.93 -21.84 3.04
CA GLU A 416 29.67 -22.80 2.21
C GLU A 416 29.65 -24.20 2.88
N PRO A 417 30.14 -25.29 2.24
CA PRO A 417 29.80 -26.67 2.60
C PRO A 417 30.57 -27.17 3.84
N ASP A 418 29.85 -27.73 4.81
CA ASP A 418 30.50 -28.49 5.89
C ASP A 418 30.77 -29.92 5.42
N GLY A 419 32.06 -30.22 5.26
CA GLY A 419 32.55 -31.59 5.13
C GLY A 419 32.39 -32.28 6.47
N GLY A 420 31.64 -33.38 6.49
CA GLY A 420 31.24 -34.04 7.73
C GLY A 420 32.37 -34.56 8.60
N ASP A 421 32.09 -34.65 9.90
CA ASP A 421 32.40 -35.79 10.77
C ASP A 421 31.57 -35.68 12.06
N ASP A 422 30.57 -36.54 12.15
CA ASP A 422 30.13 -37.35 13.30
C ASP A 422 30.50 -36.87 14.72
N GLY A 423 29.49 -36.53 15.54
CA GLY A 423 29.70 -36.29 16.98
C GLY A 423 28.44 -36.01 17.79
N GLU A 424 27.90 -37.08 18.37
CA GLU A 424 26.77 -37.18 19.30
C GLU A 424 26.60 -36.06 20.36
N GLY A 425 25.35 -35.59 20.51
CA GLY A 425 24.68 -35.42 21.81
C GLY A 425 25.03 -34.21 22.69
N GLY A 426 24.05 -33.31 22.90
CA GLY A 426 24.11 -32.35 24.01
C GLY A 426 23.05 -31.26 23.96
N ASP A 427 21.94 -31.48 24.65
CA ASP A 427 20.94 -30.48 25.04
C ASP A 427 21.60 -29.40 25.95
N GLY A 428 21.47 -28.12 25.59
CA GLY A 428 22.01 -26.98 26.34
C GLY A 428 21.71 -25.62 25.69
N PRO A 429 21.41 -24.56 26.48
CA PRO A 429 20.85 -23.30 25.99
C PRO A 429 21.88 -22.49 25.20
N VAL A 430 21.43 -21.87 24.09
CA VAL A 430 22.23 -21.00 23.23
C VAL A 430 22.93 -19.93 24.07
N GLY A 431 24.26 -20.05 24.14
CA GLY A 431 25.14 -19.14 24.84
C GLY A 431 25.07 -17.74 24.23
N ARG A 432 25.00 -16.75 25.12
CA ARG A 432 25.06 -15.32 24.82
C ARG A 432 26.48 -14.96 24.37
N GLU A 433 26.81 -15.14 23.09
CA GLU A 433 28.05 -14.63 22.51
C GLU A 433 27.95 -13.11 22.32
N VAL A 434 28.60 -12.38 23.21
CA VAL A 434 28.74 -10.92 23.13
C VAL A 434 29.97 -10.63 22.28
N GLY A 435 29.78 -10.15 21.05
CA GLY A 435 30.87 -9.53 20.27
C GLY A 435 31.07 -9.99 18.82
N ARG A 436 30.25 -10.90 18.27
CA ARG A 436 30.25 -11.21 16.83
C ARG A 436 29.32 -10.22 16.11
N GLU A 437 29.82 -9.56 15.06
CA GLU A 437 28.96 -8.82 14.13
C GLU A 437 28.15 -9.82 13.30
N LEU A 438 26.83 -9.71 13.37
CA LEU A 438 25.90 -10.54 12.61
C LEU A 438 25.90 -10.09 11.14
N ALA A 439 25.82 -11.04 10.21
CA ALA A 439 25.52 -10.70 8.82
C ALA A 439 24.13 -10.03 8.71
N GLU A 440 23.89 -9.27 7.64
CA GLU A 440 22.72 -8.38 7.50
C GLU A 440 21.36 -9.10 7.69
N ASN A 441 21.29 -10.38 7.31
CA ASN A 441 20.11 -11.23 7.42
C ASN A 441 20.22 -12.33 8.51
N GLU A 442 21.34 -12.40 9.24
CA GLU A 442 21.55 -13.41 10.28
C GLU A 442 20.76 -13.07 11.54
N LEU A 443 19.95 -14.02 12.03
CA LEU A 443 19.16 -13.84 13.25
C LEU A 443 20.06 -13.94 14.48
N GLY A 444 20.01 -12.91 15.33
CA GLY A 444 20.68 -12.94 16.63
C GLY A 444 19.83 -12.35 17.75
N ALA A 445 20.30 -12.49 18.98
CA ALA A 445 19.66 -11.87 20.14
C ALA A 445 19.67 -10.34 20.00
N LEU A 446 18.56 -9.68 20.35
CA LEU A 446 18.51 -8.23 20.42
C LEU A 446 19.61 -7.71 21.34
N THR A 447 20.42 -6.76 20.87
CA THR A 447 21.42 -6.05 21.70
C THR A 447 21.29 -4.54 21.54
N VAL A 448 21.74 -3.80 22.57
CA VAL A 448 21.88 -2.33 22.48
C VAL A 448 22.83 -1.93 21.35
N ALA A 449 23.88 -2.72 21.11
CA ALA A 449 24.82 -2.51 20.00
C ALA A 449 24.12 -2.54 18.64
N MET A 450 23.19 -3.49 18.43
CA MET A 450 22.42 -3.53 17.18
C MET A 450 21.50 -2.31 17.02
N VAL A 451 20.88 -1.83 18.11
CA VAL A 451 20.03 -0.61 18.08
C VAL A 451 20.85 0.63 17.76
N THR A 452 22.02 0.79 18.39
CA THR A 452 22.93 1.92 18.12
C THR A 452 23.49 1.86 16.70
N ALA A 453 23.90 0.69 16.21
CA ALA A 453 24.33 0.51 14.83
C ALA A 453 23.22 0.84 13.81
N ALA A 454 21.96 0.48 14.11
CA ALA A 454 20.81 0.86 13.29
C ALA A 454 20.62 2.39 13.23
N LEU A 455 20.79 3.08 14.36
CA LEU A 455 20.72 4.54 14.43
C LEU A 455 21.91 5.21 13.72
N ASP A 456 23.11 4.66 13.86
CA ASP A 456 24.33 5.14 13.20
C ASP A 456 24.21 5.02 11.67
N ARG A 457 23.71 3.89 11.16
CA ARG A 457 23.41 3.69 9.73
C ARG A 457 22.39 4.71 9.20
N ARG A 458 21.45 5.12 10.06
CA ARG A 458 20.46 6.17 9.74
C ARG A 458 21.04 7.59 9.81
N GLY A 459 22.24 7.77 10.37
CA GLY A 459 22.83 9.07 10.65
C GLY A 459 22.12 9.81 11.80
N ASP A 460 21.40 9.09 12.66
CA ASP A 460 20.64 9.65 13.75
C ASP A 460 21.53 9.92 14.97
N ALA A 461 21.45 11.12 15.54
CA ALA A 461 22.18 11.45 16.76
C ALA A 461 21.50 10.82 18.00
N TRP A 462 22.26 10.06 18.78
CA TRP A 462 21.78 9.41 20.00
C TRP A 462 22.75 9.58 21.18
N THR A 463 22.22 9.39 22.38
CA THR A 463 22.99 9.32 23.63
C THR A 463 22.42 8.21 24.49
N MET A 464 23.23 7.64 25.38
CA MET A 464 22.71 6.76 26.43
C MET A 464 22.07 7.59 27.55
N ARG A 465 20.89 7.17 28.01
CA ARG A 465 20.26 7.62 29.26
C ARG A 465 19.96 6.39 30.11
N GLY A 466 20.89 6.06 31.00
CA GLY A 466 20.86 4.78 31.72
C GLY A 466 20.96 3.62 30.72
N PRO A 467 20.06 2.60 30.79
CA PRO A 467 20.07 1.48 29.85
C PRO A 467 19.37 1.78 28.52
N ALA A 468 18.80 2.98 28.32
CA ALA A 468 18.08 3.34 27.11
C ALA A 468 18.94 4.15 26.14
N VAL A 469 18.76 3.89 24.85
CA VAL A 469 19.30 4.69 23.74
C VAL A 469 18.29 5.80 23.43
N THR A 470 18.66 7.06 23.63
CA THR A 470 17.76 8.20 23.45
C THR A 470 18.22 9.07 22.29
N GLY A 471 17.31 9.37 21.37
CA GLY A 471 17.51 10.35 20.31
C GLY A 471 16.43 11.42 20.29
N ARG A 472 16.66 12.49 19.53
CA ARG A 472 15.70 13.59 19.32
C ARG A 472 15.49 13.85 17.84
N TRP A 473 14.24 13.79 17.40
CA TRP A 473 13.80 14.04 16.03
C TRP A 473 12.71 15.10 16.03
N GLY A 474 13.09 16.37 15.85
CA GLY A 474 12.15 17.49 15.89
C GLY A 474 11.36 17.55 17.21
N PRO A 475 10.01 17.43 17.18
CA PRO A 475 9.19 17.42 18.39
C PRO A 475 9.16 16.08 19.13
N ALA A 476 9.79 15.02 18.60
CA ALA A 476 9.85 13.71 19.24
C ALA A 476 11.18 13.49 19.98
N VAL A 477 11.10 13.03 21.22
CA VAL A 477 12.21 12.40 21.93
C VAL A 477 11.89 10.92 22.04
N ILE A 478 12.73 10.04 21.50
CA ILE A 478 12.44 8.59 21.49
C ILE A 478 13.51 7.86 22.28
N GLU A 479 13.06 7.00 23.20
CA GLU A 479 13.90 6.17 24.06
C GLU A 479 13.71 4.70 23.68
N PHE A 480 14.75 4.08 23.11
CA PHE A 480 14.79 2.65 22.85
C PHE A 480 15.39 1.92 24.04
N ARG A 481 14.71 0.89 24.53
CA ARG A 481 15.20 0.02 25.60
C ARG A 481 14.91 -1.44 25.30
N GLN A 482 15.77 -2.29 25.84
CA GLN A 482 15.48 -3.71 25.94
C GLN A 482 14.55 -3.95 27.13
N ALA A 483 13.53 -4.77 26.93
CA ALA A 483 12.60 -5.22 27.94
C ALA A 483 12.44 -6.74 27.87
N GLY A 484 11.69 -7.33 28.80
CA GLY A 484 11.59 -8.78 28.94
C GLY A 484 12.71 -9.36 29.82
N GLU A 485 12.49 -10.56 30.36
CA GLU A 485 13.41 -11.22 31.29
C GLU A 485 14.76 -11.54 30.63
N ARG A 486 14.78 -11.76 29.32
CA ARG A 486 15.98 -12.05 28.52
C ARG A 486 16.43 -10.85 27.70
N GLY A 487 15.80 -9.68 27.84
CA GLY A 487 16.05 -8.51 27.01
C GLY A 487 15.59 -8.67 25.56
N GLU A 488 14.64 -9.56 25.32
CA GLU A 488 14.15 -9.96 24.00
C GLU A 488 13.10 -9.00 23.41
N ILE A 489 12.61 -8.05 24.18
CA ILE A 489 11.58 -7.11 23.73
C ILE A 489 12.26 -5.79 23.36
N LEU A 490 12.11 -5.35 22.10
CA LEU A 490 12.43 -3.98 21.72
C LEU A 490 11.26 -3.09 22.12
N HIS A 491 11.48 -2.22 23.10
CA HIS A 491 10.49 -1.24 23.51
C HIS A 491 11.00 0.16 23.25
N ALA A 492 10.24 0.93 22.48
CA ALA A 492 10.51 2.33 22.22
C ALA A 492 9.42 3.20 22.80
N ARG A 493 9.83 4.22 23.56
CA ARG A 493 8.95 5.22 24.15
C ARG A 493 9.17 6.55 23.45
N VAL A 494 8.13 7.02 22.76
CA VAL A 494 8.07 8.32 22.09
C VAL A 494 7.47 9.33 23.05
N LEU A 495 8.18 10.44 23.28
CA LEU A 495 7.74 11.55 24.11
C LEU A 495 7.60 12.80 23.23
N ALA A 496 6.39 13.35 23.16
CA ALA A 496 6.20 14.64 22.52
C ALA A 496 6.80 15.76 23.38
N THR A 497 7.54 16.68 22.78
CA THR A 497 8.14 17.82 23.50
C THR A 497 7.09 18.81 23.98
N ARG A 498 5.94 18.90 23.28
CA ARG A 498 4.83 19.75 23.73
C ARG A 498 4.15 19.13 24.94
N ARG A 499 3.96 19.96 25.97
CA ARG A 499 3.19 19.64 27.19
C ARG A 499 1.84 20.36 27.15
N LEU A 500 0.85 19.81 27.84
CA LEU A 500 -0.46 20.45 28.02
C LEU A 500 -0.73 20.66 29.51
N PRO A 501 -1.32 21.78 29.94
CA PRO A 501 -1.72 21.95 31.33
C PRO A 501 -2.66 20.82 31.80
N ALA A 502 -2.57 20.42 33.06
CA ALA A 502 -3.40 19.35 33.64
C ALA A 502 -4.92 19.56 33.45
N GLY A 503 -5.37 20.81 33.34
CA GLY A 503 -6.76 21.17 33.03
C GLY A 503 -7.25 20.73 31.64
N ARG A 504 -6.35 20.43 30.69
CA ARG A 504 -6.66 19.96 29.33
C ARG A 504 -6.67 18.43 29.22
N ARG A 505 -6.85 17.71 30.33
CA ARG A 505 -6.84 16.23 30.36
C ARG A 505 -7.86 15.58 29.44
N ALA A 506 -9.08 16.14 29.36
CA ALA A 506 -10.11 15.61 28.48
C ALA A 506 -9.69 15.66 27.00
N GLU A 507 -9.05 16.75 26.59
CA GLU A 507 -8.55 16.92 25.23
C GLU A 507 -7.36 16.00 24.93
N ALA A 508 -6.42 15.87 25.87
CA ALA A 508 -5.29 14.95 25.72
C ALA A 508 -5.77 13.50 25.55
N TYR A 509 -6.80 13.09 26.29
CA TYR A 509 -7.40 11.76 26.15
C TYR A 509 -8.20 11.61 24.85
N ALA A 510 -8.94 12.63 24.43
CA ALA A 510 -9.63 12.61 23.15
C ALA A 510 -8.64 12.44 21.98
N PHE A 511 -7.53 13.19 22.01
CA PHE A 511 -6.45 13.04 21.04
C PHE A 511 -5.84 11.63 21.05
N CYS A 512 -5.48 11.09 22.23
CA CYS A 512 -4.90 9.75 22.32
C CYS A 512 -5.88 8.66 21.85
N ASN A 513 -7.17 8.79 22.15
CA ASN A 513 -8.19 7.85 21.70
C ASN A 513 -8.36 7.89 20.18
N ALA A 514 -8.45 9.08 19.59
CA ALA A 514 -8.52 9.25 18.14
C ALA A 514 -7.26 8.69 17.45
N TRP A 515 -6.07 9.01 17.98
CA TRP A 515 -4.80 8.49 17.48
C TRP A 515 -4.78 6.95 17.49
N ASN A 516 -5.11 6.33 18.62
CA ASN A 516 -5.12 4.87 18.75
C ASN A 516 -6.23 4.18 17.94
N HIS A 517 -7.28 4.90 17.58
CA HIS A 517 -8.32 4.41 16.69
C HIS A 517 -7.84 4.41 15.24
N ASP A 518 -7.20 5.50 14.80
CA ASP A 518 -6.83 5.72 13.40
C ASP A 518 -5.44 5.20 13.02
N ARG A 519 -4.55 4.98 13.99
CA ARG A 519 -3.15 4.61 13.78
C ARG A 519 -2.77 3.41 14.63
N LEU A 520 -2.04 2.48 14.03
CA LEU A 520 -1.54 1.28 14.72
C LEU A 520 -0.41 1.59 15.71
N LEU A 521 0.46 2.56 15.38
CA LEU A 521 1.65 2.90 16.15
C LEU A 521 1.93 4.41 16.10
N PRO A 522 2.54 4.99 17.15
CA PRO A 522 2.71 4.39 18.46
C PRO A 522 1.38 4.31 19.22
N LYS A 523 1.28 3.43 20.23
CA LYS A 523 0.14 3.42 21.16
C LYS A 523 0.21 4.64 22.07
N ALA A 524 -0.63 5.63 21.82
CA ALA A 524 -0.67 6.91 22.49
C ALA A 524 -1.34 6.85 23.87
N TYR A 525 -0.81 7.60 24.83
CA TYR A 525 -1.41 7.84 26.13
C TYR A 525 -0.95 9.19 26.68
N ALA A 526 -1.72 9.77 27.60
CA ALA A 526 -1.32 10.96 28.33
C ALA A 526 -1.08 10.59 29.79
N HIS A 527 -0.01 11.13 30.37
CA HIS A 527 0.36 10.94 31.77
C HIS A 527 0.60 12.28 32.44
N ASP A 528 0.08 12.45 33.63
CA ASP A 528 0.34 13.62 34.49
C ASP A 528 1.64 13.37 35.25
N ASP A 529 2.66 14.19 34.99
CA ASP A 529 3.98 14.02 35.61
C ASP A 529 4.07 14.60 37.04
N GLY A 530 2.94 15.07 37.58
CA GLY A 530 2.85 15.65 38.92
C GLY A 530 3.34 17.10 39.01
N SER A 531 3.84 17.68 37.90
CA SER A 531 4.25 19.09 37.83
C SER A 531 3.11 20.04 37.45
N GLY A 532 1.91 19.51 37.23
CA GLY A 532 0.76 20.26 36.71
C GLY A 532 0.67 20.26 35.18
N GLU A 533 1.54 19.51 34.51
CA GLU A 533 1.60 19.33 33.06
C GLU A 533 1.31 17.87 32.68
N LEU A 534 0.71 17.70 31.51
CA LEU A 534 0.44 16.41 30.87
C LEU A 534 1.51 16.16 29.81
N VAL A 535 2.10 14.99 29.92
CA VAL A 535 3.01 14.40 28.95
C VAL A 535 2.22 13.50 28.03
N LEU A 536 2.21 13.82 26.74
CA LEU A 536 1.71 12.92 25.70
C LEU A 536 2.86 12.03 25.22
N ALA A 537 2.65 10.72 25.35
CA ALA A 537 3.62 9.70 25.05
C ALA A 537 3.01 8.61 24.16
N GLY A 538 3.86 7.91 23.41
CA GLY A 538 3.47 6.76 22.62
C GLY A 538 4.45 5.62 22.78
N ASP A 539 3.97 4.39 22.91
CA ASP A 539 4.84 3.21 23.00
C ASP A 539 4.76 2.36 21.72
N VAL A 540 5.92 1.87 21.27
CA VAL A 540 6.06 0.83 20.26
C VAL A 540 6.78 -0.33 20.92
N THR A 541 6.21 -1.54 20.87
CA THR A 541 6.79 -2.72 21.51
C THR A 541 6.77 -3.88 20.53
N THR A 542 7.90 -4.53 20.35
CA THR A 542 8.07 -5.68 19.47
C THR A 542 8.73 -6.81 20.25
N ASP A 543 8.09 -7.97 20.27
CA ASP A 543 8.65 -9.19 20.83
C ASP A 543 9.59 -9.83 19.80
N LEU A 544 10.86 -9.97 20.17
CA LEU A 544 11.93 -10.56 19.35
C LEU A 544 12.50 -11.82 20.05
N ALA A 545 11.65 -12.57 20.76
CA ALA A 545 12.01 -13.81 21.46
C ALA A 545 12.70 -14.86 20.59
N HIS A 546 12.51 -14.82 19.27
CA HIS A 546 13.12 -15.73 18.29
C HIS A 546 14.32 -15.12 17.54
N GLY A 547 14.84 -14.00 18.01
CA GLY A 547 15.95 -13.27 17.38
C GLY A 547 15.48 -12.23 16.36
N VAL A 548 16.41 -11.37 15.96
CA VAL A 548 16.21 -10.31 14.98
C VAL A 548 17.48 -10.17 14.14
N ALA A 549 17.31 -10.03 12.83
CA ALA A 549 18.43 -9.72 11.94
C ALA A 549 18.70 -8.20 11.90
N PRO A 550 19.96 -7.76 11.64
CA PRO A 550 20.26 -6.34 11.49
C PRO A 550 19.33 -5.58 10.54
N ALA A 551 19.02 -6.13 9.36
CA ALA A 551 18.09 -5.50 8.41
C ALA A 551 16.65 -5.39 8.95
N GLN A 552 16.19 -6.39 9.71
CA GLN A 552 14.87 -6.34 10.36
C GLN A 552 14.83 -5.27 11.45
N LEU A 553 15.91 -5.15 12.23
CA LEU A 553 16.00 -4.14 13.27
C LEU A 553 16.01 -2.72 12.67
N ASP A 554 16.66 -2.52 11.53
CA ASP A 554 16.66 -1.25 10.81
C ASP A 554 15.25 -0.82 10.40
N VAL A 555 14.43 -1.77 9.92
CA VAL A 555 13.01 -1.53 9.62
C VAL A 555 12.24 -1.14 10.88
N LEU A 556 12.43 -1.86 12.00
CA LEU A 556 11.74 -1.60 13.25
C LEU A 556 12.09 -0.23 13.84
N VAL A 557 13.38 0.13 13.85
CA VAL A 557 13.87 1.43 14.31
C VAL A 557 13.36 2.54 13.40
N THR A 558 13.44 2.36 12.09
CA THR A 558 12.95 3.34 11.09
C THR A 558 11.45 3.60 11.23
N ALA A 559 10.64 2.54 11.32
CA ALA A 559 9.20 2.66 11.50
C ALA A 559 8.85 3.35 12.82
N THR A 560 9.55 3.01 13.89
CA THR A 560 9.38 3.66 15.21
C THR A 560 9.70 5.15 15.15
N VAL A 561 10.82 5.55 14.55
CA VAL A 561 11.20 6.96 14.41
C VAL A 561 10.18 7.70 13.56
N ALA A 562 9.82 7.18 12.38
CA ALA A 562 8.89 7.85 11.47
C ALA A 562 7.49 8.04 12.09
N THR A 563 6.94 6.99 12.70
CA THR A 563 5.63 7.05 13.35
C THR A 563 5.66 7.90 14.63
N GLY A 564 6.76 7.85 15.38
CA GLY A 564 6.96 8.67 16.57
C GLY A 564 7.08 10.17 16.27
N VAL A 565 7.77 10.54 15.19
CA VAL A 565 7.83 11.93 14.70
C VAL A 565 6.45 12.40 14.28
N THR A 566 5.74 11.62 13.47
CA THR A 566 4.36 11.95 13.03
C THR A 566 3.43 12.15 14.22
N TYR A 567 3.53 11.28 15.23
CA TYR A 567 2.79 11.42 16.49
C TYR A 567 3.12 12.73 17.21
N ALA A 568 4.40 13.03 17.41
CA ALA A 568 4.81 14.22 18.13
C ALA A 568 4.48 15.52 17.38
N GLU A 569 4.51 15.51 16.04
CA GLU A 569 4.03 16.62 15.21
C GLU A 569 2.52 16.84 15.37
N ALA A 570 1.73 15.77 15.42
CA ALA A 570 0.29 15.87 15.66
C ALA A 570 -0.02 16.41 17.07
N VAL A 571 0.72 15.97 18.09
CA VAL A 571 0.64 16.57 19.45
C VAL A 571 1.03 18.05 19.39
N ALA A 572 2.12 18.38 18.70
CA ALA A 572 2.59 19.76 18.55
C ALA A 572 1.57 20.67 17.86
N ALA A 573 0.65 20.12 17.06
CA ALA A 573 -0.39 20.84 16.34
C ALA A 573 -1.73 20.97 17.10
N LEU A 574 -1.86 20.42 18.32
CA LEU A 574 -3.06 20.60 19.14
C LEU A 574 -3.37 22.10 19.37
N PRO A 575 -4.64 22.52 19.49
CA PRO A 575 -4.99 23.94 19.65
C PRO A 575 -4.48 24.56 20.95
#